data_AF-A0A923E9E4-F1
#
_entry.id   AF-A0A923E9E4-F1
#
_cell.length_a   1.000
_cell.length_b   1.000
_cell.length_c   1.000
_cell.angle_alpha   90.00
_cell.angle_beta   90.00
_cell.angle_gamma   90.00
#
_symmetry.space_group_name_H-M   'P 1'
#
loop_
_entity.id
_entity.type
_entity.pdbx_description
1 polymer ?
#
loop_
_entity_poly.entity_id
_entity_poly.type
_entity_poly.pdbx_seq_one_letter_code
_entity_poly.pdbx_strand_id
1 'polypeptide(L)'
;MKNKMVEKDERTTFIETVSYKLGYKFIAFALLVDASYRQRKFNEEPWDLFIIIIISGLVMAIYQYKQKILGIAWIKNIVLTLVIACVCIFLLVFC
;
A
#
# COMPACT_ATOMS: atom_id res chain seq x y z
N MET A 1 -31.11 28.60 -10.07
CA MET A 1 -29.67 28.90 -9.93
C MET A 1 -28.87 27.76 -10.56
N LYS A 2 -28.05 28.08 -11.57
CA LYS A 2 -27.27 27.11 -12.34
C LYS A 2 -26.26 26.46 -11.40
N ASN A 3 -26.40 25.15 -11.17
CA ASN A 3 -25.44 24.35 -10.41
C ASN A 3 -24.11 24.41 -11.18
N LYS A 4 -23.22 25.33 -10.77
CA LYS A 4 -21.86 25.37 -11.29
C LYS A 4 -21.20 24.10 -10.77
N MET A 5 -21.28 23.02 -11.55
CA MET A 5 -20.30 21.95 -11.47
C MET A 5 -18.96 22.65 -11.65
N VAL A 6 -18.29 22.92 -10.53
CA VAL A 6 -16.94 23.48 -10.54
C VAL A 6 -16.12 22.43 -11.28
N GLU A 7 -15.80 22.76 -12.52
CA GLU A 7 -14.96 21.97 -13.41
C GLU A 7 -13.71 21.64 -12.62
N LYS A 8 -13.57 20.37 -12.24
CA LYS A 8 -12.55 19.92 -11.31
C LYS A 8 -11.21 20.04 -12.04
N ASP A 9 -10.57 21.17 -11.84
CA ASP A 9 -9.36 21.58 -12.56
C ASP A 9 -8.28 20.49 -12.45
N GLU A 10 -7.52 20.24 -13.53
CA GLU A 10 -6.53 19.13 -13.59
C GLU A 10 -5.50 19.20 -12.45
N ARG A 11 -5.21 20.42 -11.97
CA ARG A 11 -4.34 20.64 -10.81
C ARG A 11 -4.95 20.18 -9.50
N THR A 12 -6.25 20.34 -9.33
CA THR A 12 -6.97 19.94 -8.10
C THR A 12 -7.02 18.42 -7.99
N THR A 13 -7.31 17.73 -9.10
CA THR A 13 -7.34 16.25 -9.14
C THR A 13 -5.95 15.65 -8.95
N PHE A 14 -4.90 16.30 -9.47
CA PHE A 14 -3.52 15.89 -9.23
C PHE A 14 -3.13 15.98 -7.75
N ILE A 15 -3.41 17.13 -7.09
CA ILE A 15 -3.10 17.32 -5.66
C ILE A 15 -3.89 16.34 -4.79
N GLU A 16 -5.17 16.11 -5.08
CA GLU A 16 -5.99 15.11 -4.38
C GLU A 16 -5.37 13.71 -4.50
N THR A 17 -4.95 13.31 -5.71
CA THR A 17 -4.35 11.98 -5.94
C THR A 17 -3.03 11.81 -5.18
N VAL A 18 -2.19 12.86 -5.14
CA VAL A 18 -0.95 12.86 -4.35
C VAL A 18 -1.25 12.76 -2.86
N SER A 19 -2.23 13.54 -2.38
CA SER A 19 -2.68 13.51 -0.98
C SER A 19 -3.17 12.12 -0.58
N TYR A 20 -4.01 11.47 -1.38
CA TYR A 20 -4.47 10.10 -1.12
C TYR A 20 -3.32 9.09 -1.09
N LYS A 21 -2.36 9.21 -2.00
CA LYS A 21 -1.18 8.33 -2.02
C LYS A 21 -0.33 8.49 -0.77
N LEU A 22 -0.19 9.72 -0.27
CA LEU A 22 0.60 10.01 0.93
C LEU A 22 -0.15 9.56 2.19
N GLY A 23 -1.46 9.81 2.27
CA GLY A 23 -2.33 9.32 3.33
C GLY A 23 -2.33 7.80 3.44
N TYR A 24 -2.43 7.08 2.30
CA TYR A 24 -2.33 5.63 2.28
C TYR A 24 -0.98 5.12 2.82
N LYS A 25 0.13 5.71 2.37
CA LYS A 25 1.47 5.36 2.88
C LYS A 25 1.59 5.58 4.38
N PHE A 26 1.08 6.70 4.88
CA PHE A 26 1.09 7.02 6.30
C PHE A 26 0.28 6.01 7.12
N ILE A 27 -0.96 5.71 6.70
CA ILE A 27 -1.83 4.75 7.39
C ILE A 27 -1.21 3.35 7.37
N ALA A 28 -0.72 2.89 6.22
CA ALA A 28 -0.07 1.59 6.11
C ALA A 28 1.16 1.50 7.04
N PHE A 29 1.98 2.55 7.10
CA PHE A 29 3.12 2.61 8.02
C PHE A 29 2.67 2.60 9.49
N ALA A 30 1.65 3.38 9.85
CA ALA A 30 1.10 3.41 11.19
C ALA A 30 0.57 2.04 11.64
N LEU A 31 -0.12 1.31 10.75
CA LEU A 31 -0.60 -0.06 11.01
C LEU A 31 0.55 -1.05 11.21
N LEU A 32 1.63 -0.94 10.43
CA LEU A 32 2.83 -1.77 10.62
C LEU A 32 3.50 -1.51 11.97
N VAL A 33 3.57 -0.24 12.39
CA VAL A 33 4.10 0.13 13.70
C VAL A 33 3.19 -0.39 14.82
N ASP A 34 1.87 -0.27 14.69
CA ASP A 34 0.91 -0.81 15.66
C ASP A 34 1.01 -2.34 15.76
N ALA A 35 1.07 -3.04 14.64
CA ALA A 35 1.28 -4.49 14.59
C ALA A 35 2.57 -4.91 15.33
N SER A 36 3.67 -4.21 15.05
CA SER A 36 4.98 -4.47 15.69
C SER A 36 4.94 -4.20 17.20
N TYR A 37 4.26 -3.12 17.62
CA TYR A 37 4.11 -2.77 19.03
C TYR A 37 3.24 -3.79 19.78
N ARG A 38 2.13 -4.22 19.17
CA ARG A 38 1.23 -5.24 19.76
C ARG A 38 1.93 -6.57 19.93
N GLN A 39 2.63 -7.04 18.90
CA GLN A 39 3.41 -8.27 18.98
C GLN A 39 4.44 -8.19 20.12
N ARG A 40 5.14 -7.06 20.27
CA ARG A 40 6.18 -6.91 21.30
C ARG A 40 5.64 -6.77 22.71
N LYS A 41 4.48 -6.13 22.89
CA LYS A 41 3.94 -5.82 24.23
C LYS A 41 2.92 -6.84 24.73
N PHE A 42 2.10 -7.38 23.83
CA PHE A 42 1.01 -8.29 24.17
C PHE A 42 1.25 -9.73 23.70
N ASN A 43 2.34 -10.00 22.94
CA ASN A 43 2.60 -11.30 22.30
C ASN A 43 1.43 -11.82 21.45
N GLU A 44 0.53 -10.92 21.05
CA GLU A 44 -0.56 -11.25 20.13
C GLU A 44 -0.01 -11.32 18.71
N GLU A 45 -0.50 -12.27 17.92
CA GLU A 45 -0.19 -12.31 16.50
C GLU A 45 -1.02 -11.25 15.77
N PRO A 46 -0.40 -10.21 15.18
CA PRO A 46 -1.12 -9.08 14.58
C PRO A 46 -1.58 -9.38 13.14
N TRP A 47 -1.90 -10.65 12.84
CA TRP A 47 -2.27 -11.11 11.50
C TRP A 47 -3.46 -10.35 10.93
N ASP A 48 -4.42 -9.95 11.76
CA ASP A 48 -5.57 -9.15 11.34
C ASP A 48 -5.15 -7.81 10.70
N LEU A 49 -4.22 -7.10 11.34
CA LEU A 49 -3.69 -5.84 10.81
C LEU A 49 -2.89 -6.05 9.51
N PHE A 50 -2.13 -7.14 9.42
CA PHE A 50 -1.41 -7.50 8.21
C PHE A 50 -2.35 -7.83 7.05
N ILE A 51 -3.42 -8.58 7.29
CA ILE A 51 -4.43 -8.92 6.29
C ILE A 51 -5.10 -7.64 5.77
N ILE A 52 -5.43 -6.69 6.64
CA ILE A 52 -6.01 -5.40 6.24
C ILE A 52 -5.07 -4.66 5.28
N ILE A 53 -3.77 -4.58 5.58
CA ILE A 53 -2.76 -3.93 4.72
C ILE A 53 -2.65 -4.65 3.36
N ILE A 54 -2.66 -5.99 3.36
CA ILE A 54 -2.56 -6.79 2.15
C ILE A 54 -3.80 -6.56 1.28
N ILE A 55 -5.00 -6.69 1.84
CA ILE A 55 -6.27 -6.50 1.12
C ILE A 55 -6.35 -5.07 0.57
N SER A 56 -5.99 -4.05 1.35
CA SER A 56 -6.03 -2.67 0.88
C SER A 56 -5.10 -2.44 -0.31
N GLY A 57 -3.90 -3.02 -0.27
CA GLY A 57 -2.96 -2.97 -1.39
C GLY A 57 -3.45 -3.72 -2.62
N LEU A 58 -4.08 -4.88 -2.40
CA LEU A 58 -4.60 -5.76 -3.47
C LEU A 58 -5.75 -5.09 -4.21
N VAL A 59 -6.69 -4.44 -3.51
CA VAL A 59 -7.77 -3.66 -4.14
C VAL A 59 -7.22 -2.53 -5.01
N MET A 60 -6.21 -1.79 -4.53
CA MET A 60 -5.55 -0.75 -5.32
C MET A 60 -4.82 -1.33 -6.55
N ALA A 61 -4.14 -2.45 -6.39
CA ALA A 61 -3.43 -3.13 -7.49
C ALA A 61 -4.40 -3.61 -8.57
N ILE A 62 -5.53 -4.22 -8.20
CA ILE A 62 -6.59 -4.62 -9.13
C ILE A 62 -7.12 -3.41 -9.89
N TYR A 63 -7.39 -2.30 -9.19
CA TYR A 63 -7.88 -1.09 -9.83
C TYR A 63 -6.89 -0.53 -10.86
N GLN A 64 -5.60 -0.48 -10.51
CA GLN A 64 -4.53 -0.04 -11.42
C GLN A 64 -4.33 -1.00 -12.60
N TYR A 65 -4.49 -2.31 -12.39
CA TYR A 65 -4.46 -3.32 -13.44
C TYR A 65 -5.59 -3.11 -14.45
N LYS A 66 -6.83 -2.87 -13.97
CA LYS A 66 -7.99 -2.59 -14.83
C LYS A 66 -7.82 -1.32 -15.66
N GLN A 67 -7.10 -0.33 -15.14
CA GLN A 67 -6.78 0.90 -15.88
C GLN A 67 -5.57 0.77 -16.84
N LYS A 68 -4.91 -0.40 -16.91
CA LYS A 68 -3.70 -0.65 -17.73
C LYS A 68 -2.54 0.32 -17.47
N ILE A 69 -2.50 0.94 -16.29
CA ILE A 69 -1.43 1.89 -15.90
C ILE A 69 -0.14 1.14 -15.47
N LEU A 70 -0.23 -0.17 -15.27
CA LEU A 70 0.87 -1.00 -14.79
C LEU A 70 1.93 -1.21 -15.89
N GLY A 71 2.92 -0.32 -15.92
CA GLY A 71 4.10 -0.47 -16.77
C GLY A 71 5.09 -1.52 -16.25
N ILE A 72 6.02 -1.91 -17.11
CA ILE A 72 7.11 -2.88 -16.83
C ILE A 72 7.92 -2.52 -15.57
N ALA A 73 8.09 -1.23 -15.28
CA ALA A 73 8.77 -0.77 -14.07
C ALA A 73 8.07 -1.22 -12.78
N TRP A 74 6.74 -1.31 -12.78
CA TRP A 74 5.97 -1.75 -11.62
C TRP A 74 6.17 -3.25 -11.35
N ILE A 75 6.13 -4.06 -12.42
CA ILE A 75 6.42 -5.50 -12.36
C ILE A 75 7.86 -5.72 -11.85
N LYS A 76 8.83 -4.96 -12.37
CA LYS A 76 10.23 -5.05 -11.90
C LYS A 76 10.35 -4.79 -10.40
N ASN A 77 9.66 -3.78 -9.89
CA ASN A 77 9.67 -3.45 -8.47
C ASN A 77 9.02 -4.55 -7.62
N ILE A 78 7.91 -5.14 -8.07
CA ILE A 78 7.30 -6.27 -7.36
C ILE A 78 8.25 -7.46 -7.31
N VAL A 79 8.81 -7.86 -8.46
CA VAL A 79 9.74 -9.00 -8.53
C VAL A 79 10.93 -8.76 -7.62
N LEU A 80 11.52 -7.55 -7.64
CA LEU A 80 12.63 -7.20 -6.75
C LEU A 80 12.24 -7.33 -5.28
N THR A 81 11.06 -6.82 -4.90
CA THR A 81 10.57 -6.89 -3.51
C THR A 81 10.36 -8.34 -3.08
N LEU A 82 9.83 -9.18 -3.96
CA LEU A 82 9.58 -10.60 -3.72
C LEU A 82 10.90 -11.38 -3.55
N VAL A 83 11.90 -11.09 -4.39
CA VAL A 83 13.24 -11.67 -4.28
C VAL A 83 13.89 -11.31 -2.95
N ILE A 84 13.84 -10.02 -2.55
CA ILE A 84 14.38 -9.57 -1.26
C ILE A 84 13.66 -10.27 -0.10
N ALA A 85 12.33 -10.35 -0.15
CA ALA A 85 11.55 -11.05 0.87
C ALA A 85 11.93 -12.54 0.99
N CYS A 86 12.08 -13.24 -0.14
CA CYS A 86 12.56 -14.63 -0.16
C CYS A 86 13.95 -14.77 0.45
N VAL A 87 14.89 -13.87 0.14
CA VAL A 87 16.24 -13.89 0.73
C VAL A 87 16.18 -13.66 2.24
N CYS A 88 15.37 -12.70 2.71
CA CYS A 88 15.18 -12.46 4.14
C CYS A 88 14.60 -13.67 4.87
N ILE A 89 13.58 -14.32 4.30
CA ILE A 89 12.99 -15.54 4.89
C ILE A 89 14.03 -16.66 4.94
N PHE A 90 14.78 -16.86 3.86
CA PHE A 90 15.83 -17.86 3.80
C PHE A 90 16.88 -17.62 4.90
N LEU A 91 17.34 -16.38 5.06
CA LEU A 91 18.28 -16.04 6.13
C LEU A 91 17.70 -16.26 7.53
N LEU A 92 16.44 -15.91 7.78
CA LEU A 92 15.80 -16.11 9.09
C LEU A 92 15.55 -17.57 9.46
N VAL A 93 15.36 -18.45 8.47
CA VAL A 93 15.11 -19.88 8.72
C VAL A 93 16.41 -20.67 8.88
N PHE A 94 17.46 -20.28 8.16
CA PHE A 94 18.74 -21.01 8.12
C PHE A 94 19.85 -20.40 8.98
N CYS A 95 19.66 -19.21 9.56
CA CYS A 95 20.59 -18.55 10.48
C CYS A 95 19.97 -18.42 11.88
#